data_AF-A0A845W162-F1
#
_entry.id   AF-A0A845W162-F1
#
_cell.length_a   1.000
_cell.length_b   1.000
_cell.length_c   1.000
_cell.angle_alpha   90.00
_cell.angle_beta   90.00
_cell.angle_gamma   90.00
#
_symmetry.space_group_name_H-M   'P 1'
#
loop_
_entity.id
_entity.type
_entity.pdbx_description
1 polymer ?
#
loop_
_entity_poly.entity_id
_entity_poly.type
_entity_poly.pdbx_seq_one_letter_code
_entity_poly.pdbx_strand_id
1 'polypeptide(L)'
;ALYQDSLKVYRDMYNVTQTLIDETLEQGIEQGIKQGIKQGRAEGRAEGKAEGRQEEKQQIAKQMKAAGLPAQDIAQYTGLSMDEIDRL
;
A
#
# COMPACT_ATOMS: atom_id res chain seq x y z
N ALA A 1 42.91 23.61 -35.46
CA ALA A 1 41.46 23.84 -35.62
C ALA A 1 40.70 22.54 -35.35
N LEU A 2 40.79 21.54 -36.24
CA LEU A 2 40.02 20.28 -36.17
C LEU A 2 40.04 19.54 -34.82
N TYR A 3 41.20 19.47 -34.13
CA TYR A 3 41.30 18.79 -32.82
C TYR A 3 40.54 19.51 -31.69
N GLN A 4 40.53 20.84 -31.70
CA GLN A 4 39.80 21.63 -30.70
C GLN A 4 38.29 21.54 -30.96
N ASP A 5 37.89 21.55 -32.22
CA ASP A 5 36.49 21.41 -32.62
C ASP A 5 35.94 20.03 -32.23
N SER A 6 36.68 18.95 -32.46
CA SER A 6 36.29 17.60 -32.03
C SER A 6 36.19 17.47 -30.51
N LEU A 7 37.09 18.12 -29.77
CA LEU A 7 37.09 18.08 -28.30
C LEU A 7 35.88 18.83 -27.72
N LYS A 8 35.47 19.92 -28.36
CA LYS A 8 34.27 20.67 -27.98
C LYS A 8 33.01 19.83 -28.17
N VAL A 9 32.85 19.19 -29.34
CA VAL A 9 31.69 18.32 -29.63
C VAL A 9 31.62 17.17 -28.63
N TYR A 10 32.75 16.54 -28.30
CA TYR A 10 32.80 15.48 -27.29
C TYR A 10 32.34 15.97 -25.91
N ARG A 11 32.81 17.14 -25.48
CA ARG A 11 32.43 17.73 -24.18
C ARG A 11 30.96 18.10 -24.12
N ASP A 12 30.45 18.74 -25.18
CA ASP A 12 29.04 19.13 -25.26
C ASP A 12 28.14 17.88 -25.23
N MET A 13 28.50 16.83 -25.98
CA MET A 13 27.79 15.55 -25.98
C MET A 13 27.86 14.85 -24.62
N TYR A 14 29.03 14.83 -23.98
CA TYR A 14 29.21 14.25 -22.65
C TYR A 14 28.34 14.96 -21.61
N ASN A 15 28.35 16.30 -21.61
CA ASN A 15 27.55 17.10 -20.68
C ASN A 15 26.06 16.85 -20.87
N VAL A 16 25.57 16.88 -22.12
CA VAL A 16 24.15 16.57 -22.43
C VAL A 16 23.78 15.17 -21.96
N THR A 17 24.63 14.18 -22.23
CA THR A 17 24.36 12.79 -21.83
C THR A 17 24.33 12.65 -20.31
N GLN A 18 25.27 13.28 -19.61
CA GLN A 18 25.33 13.24 -18.15
C GLN A 18 24.09 13.89 -17.52
N THR A 19 23.71 15.08 -18.00
CA THR A 19 22.49 15.76 -17.52
C THR A 19 21.24 14.92 -17.75
N LEU A 20 21.12 14.28 -18.92
CA LEU A 20 19.99 13.39 -19.20
C LEU A 20 19.96 12.17 -18.26
N ILE A 21 21.11 11.57 -17.97
CA ILE A 21 21.20 10.45 -17.01
C ILE A 21 20.78 10.92 -15.62
N ASP A 22 21.27 12.06 -15.16
CA ASP A 22 20.94 12.59 -13.84
C ASP A 22 19.44 12.89 -13.72
N GLU A 23 18.85 13.57 -14.71
CA GLU A 23 17.43 13.89 -14.75
C GLU A 23 16.54 12.63 -14.80
N THR A 24 16.91 11.65 -15.63
CA THR A 24 16.12 10.42 -15.76
C THR A 24 16.23 9.54 -14.52
N LEU A 25 17.39 9.50 -13.85
CA LEU A 25 17.55 8.83 -12.58
C LEU A 25 16.73 9.50 -11.48
N GLU A 26 16.78 10.83 -11.39
CA GLU A 26 15.99 11.60 -10.42
C GLU A 26 14.49 11.35 -10.63
N GLN A 27 14.01 11.43 -11.87
CA GLN A 27 12.62 11.12 -12.22
C GLN A 27 12.24 9.68 -11.86
N GLY A 28 13.10 8.70 -12.16
CA GLY A 28 12.88 7.30 -11.82
C GLY A 28 12.76 7.08 -10.32
N ILE A 29 13.64 7.68 -9.53
CA ILE A 29 13.61 7.63 -8.06
C ILE A 29 12.34 8.30 -7.52
N GLU A 30 12.02 9.50 -8.01
CA GLU A 30 10.85 10.24 -7.57
C GLU A 30 9.55 9.48 -7.88
N GLN A 31 9.44 8.90 -9.08
CA GLN A 31 8.31 8.06 -9.46
C GLN A 31 8.21 6.80 -8.61
N GLY A 32 9.34 6.12 -8.36
CA GLY A 32 9.39 4.93 -7.50
C GLY A 32 8.92 5.22 -6.08
N ILE A 33 9.39 6.32 -5.48
CA ILE A 33 8.97 6.77 -4.14
C ILE A 33 7.47 7.12 -4.13
N LYS A 34 6.99 7.89 -5.10
CA LYS A 34 5.57 8.28 -5.21
C LYS A 34 4.68 7.03 -5.33
N GLN A 35 5.06 6.07 -6.17
CA GLN A 35 4.32 4.82 -6.35
C GLN A 35 4.32 3.98 -5.07
N GLY A 36 5.49 3.78 -4.44
CA GLY A 36 5.61 3.03 -3.20
C GLY A 36 4.77 3.61 -2.05
N ILE A 37 4.80 4.93 -1.86
CA ILE A 37 3.98 5.61 -0.85
C ILE A 37 2.49 5.43 -1.14
N LYS A 38 2.08 5.59 -2.41
CA LYS A 38 0.68 5.46 -2.81
C LYS A 38 0.16 4.03 -2.60
N GLN A 39 0.96 3.02 -2.98
CA GLN A 39 0.64 1.62 -2.82
C GLN A 39 0.55 1.25 -1.34
N GLY A 40 1.59 1.56 -0.54
CA GLY A 40 1.59 1.26 0.89
C GLY A 40 0.44 1.92 1.65
N ARG A 41 0.08 3.17 1.30
CA ARG A 41 -1.11 3.83 1.88
C ARG A 41 -2.43 3.22 1.44
N ALA A 42 -2.51 2.62 0.26
CA ALA A 42 -3.73 1.97 -0.21
C ALA A 42 -3.90 0.60 0.47
N GLU A 43 -2.83 -0.20 0.50
CA GLU A 43 -2.77 -1.51 1.15
C GLU A 43 -3.07 -1.37 2.65
N GLY A 44 -2.32 -0.53 3.38
CA GLY A 44 -2.53 -0.35 4.82
C GLY A 44 -3.93 0.17 5.19
N ARG A 45 -4.55 0.99 4.33
CA ARG A 45 -5.96 1.40 4.54
C ARG A 45 -6.94 0.27 4.28
N ALA A 46 -6.69 -0.57 3.28
CA ALA A 46 -7.54 -1.70 2.97
C ALA A 46 -7.48 -2.76 4.08
N GLU A 47 -6.27 -3.11 4.51
CA GLU A 47 -6.00 -4.03 5.62
C GLU A 47 -6.62 -3.52 6.92
N GLY A 48 -6.28 -2.30 7.35
CA GLY A 48 -6.83 -1.74 8.59
C GLY A 48 -8.36 -1.64 8.59
N LYS A 49 -8.99 -1.35 7.44
CA LYS A 49 -10.46 -1.35 7.32
C LYS A 49 -11.05 -2.76 7.36
N ALA A 50 -10.33 -3.78 6.87
CA ALA A 50 -10.77 -5.17 6.93
C ALA A 50 -10.63 -5.72 8.35
N GLU A 51 -9.48 -5.52 8.99
CA GLU A 51 -9.21 -5.89 10.38
C GLU A 51 -10.21 -5.22 11.33
N GLY A 52 -10.40 -3.90 11.24
CA GLY A 52 -11.35 -3.18 12.09
C GLY A 52 -12.79 -3.68 11.94
N ARG A 53 -13.24 -4.03 10.72
CA ARG A 53 -14.57 -4.64 10.52
C ARG A 53 -14.67 -6.02 11.17
N GLN A 54 -13.60 -6.82 11.11
CA GLN A 54 -13.60 -8.16 11.71
C GLN A 54 -13.57 -8.07 13.23
N GLU A 55 -12.76 -7.18 13.79
CA GLU A 55 -12.72 -6.91 15.23
C GLU A 55 -14.07 -6.41 15.76
N GLU A 56 -14.72 -5.48 15.06
CA GLU A 56 -16.04 -4.98 15.40
C GLU A 56 -17.09 -6.11 15.41
N LYS A 57 -17.11 -6.96 14.37
CA LYS A 57 -17.99 -8.14 14.33
C LYS A 57 -17.77 -9.07 15.52
N GLN A 58 -16.52 -9.36 15.86
CA GLN A 58 -16.18 -10.22 17.01
C GLN A 58 -16.59 -9.57 18.34
N GLN A 59 -16.41 -8.26 18.49
CA GLN A 59 -16.83 -7.54 19.70
C GLN A 59 -18.35 -7.56 19.85
N ILE A 60 -19.09 -7.31 18.78
CA ILE A 60 -20.57 -7.39 18.79
C ILE A 60 -21.01 -8.81 19.13
N ALA A 61 -20.43 -9.84 18.50
CA ALA A 61 -20.76 -11.23 18.78
C ALA A 61 -20.49 -11.62 20.24
N LYS A 62 -19.36 -11.17 20.82
CA LYS A 62 -19.04 -11.37 22.25
C LYS A 62 -20.10 -10.73 23.16
N GLN A 63 -20.50 -9.50 22.86
CA GLN A 63 -21.54 -8.81 23.64
C GLN A 63 -22.89 -9.53 23.53
N MET A 64 -23.27 -9.98 22.34
CA MET A 64 -24.51 -10.73 22.12
C MET A 64 -24.51 -12.07 22.86
N LYS A 65 -23.38 -12.80 22.84
CA LYS A 65 -23.20 -14.05 23.57
C LYS A 65 -23.30 -13.83 25.08
N ALA A 66 -22.67 -12.77 25.59
CA ALA A 66 -22.78 -12.38 26.99
C ALA A 66 -24.21 -11.98 27.40
N ALA A 67 -24.99 -11.45 26.47
CA ALA A 67 -26.41 -11.15 26.66
C ALA A 67 -27.32 -12.41 26.60
N GLY A 68 -26.76 -13.60 26.35
CA GLY A 68 -27.49 -14.87 26.32
C GLY A 68 -28.24 -15.12 25.01
N LEU A 69 -27.91 -14.41 23.92
CA LEU A 69 -28.51 -14.65 22.61
C LEU A 69 -28.07 -16.02 22.05
N PRO A 70 -28.96 -16.76 21.36
CA PRO A 70 -28.60 -18.00 20.69
C PRO A 70 -27.50 -17.79 19.65
N ALA A 71 -26.53 -18.71 19.57
CA ALA A 71 -25.43 -18.63 18.61
C ALA A 71 -25.91 -18.52 17.15
N GLN A 72 -27.07 -19.11 16.84
CA GLN A 72 -27.69 -19.02 15.51
C GLN A 72 -28.13 -17.59 15.15
N ASP A 73 -28.70 -16.86 16.11
CA ASP A 73 -29.07 -15.46 15.93
C ASP A 73 -27.82 -14.59 15.80
N ILE A 74 -26.79 -14.85 16.63
CA ILE A 74 -25.51 -14.14 16.55
C ILE A 74 -24.86 -14.32 15.17
N ALA A 75 -24.86 -15.55 14.64
CA ALA A 75 -24.36 -15.85 13.30
C ALA A 75 -25.12 -15.09 12.21
N GLN A 76 -26.45 -15.03 12.33
CA GLN A 76 -27.29 -14.30 11.39
C GLN A 76 -26.98 -12.80 11.35
N TYR A 77 -26.77 -12.16 12.51
CA TYR A 77 -26.56 -10.71 12.58
C TYR A 77 -25.11 -10.28 12.33
N THR A 78 -24.13 -11.08 12.76
CA THR A 78 -22.70 -10.72 12.67
C THR A 78 -22.03 -11.29 11.41
N GLY A 79 -22.65 -12.30 10.79
CA GLY A 79 -22.10 -13.03 9.65
C GLY A 79 -20.87 -13.87 10.02
N LEU A 80 -20.64 -14.15 11.30
CA LEU A 80 -19.65 -15.10 11.77
C LEU A 80 -20.20 -16.53 11.70
N SER A 81 -19.31 -17.49 11.51
CA SER A 81 -19.65 -18.91 11.60
C SER A 81 -19.95 -19.33 13.04
N MET A 82 -20.70 -20.43 13.19
CA MET A 82 -21.00 -21.01 14.50
C MET A 82 -19.70 -21.37 15.25
N ASP A 83 -18.72 -21.94 14.55
CA ASP A 83 -17.41 -22.28 15.11
C ASP A 83 -16.66 -21.06 15.65
N GLU A 84 -16.72 -19.92 14.95
CA GLU A 84 -16.13 -18.67 15.43
C GLU A 84 -16.86 -18.19 16.69
N ILE A 85 -18.18 -18.21 16.70
CA ILE A 85 -19.00 -17.76 17.84
C ILE A 85 -18.79 -18.64 19.08
N ASP A 86 -18.67 -19.95 18.90
CA ASP A 86 -18.42 -20.88 20.00
C ASP A 86 -17.04 -20.65 20.64
N ARG A 87 -16.06 -20.21 19.86
CA ARG A 87 -14.70 -19.87 20.32
C ARG A 87 -14.55 -18.48 20.94
N LEU A 88 -15.53 -17.58 20.78
CA LEU A 88 -15.53 -16.24 21.37
C LEU A 88 -15.83 -16.25 22.88
#